data_AF-A0A532C2U9-F1
#
_entry.id   AF-A0A532C2U9-F1
#
_cell.length_a   1.000
_cell.length_b   1.000
_cell.length_c   1.000
_cell.angle_alpha   90.00
_cell.angle_beta   90.00
_cell.angle_gamma   90.00
#
_symmetry.space_group_name_H-M   'P 1'
#
loop_
_entity.id
_entity.type
_entity.pdbx_description
1 polymer ?
#
loop_
_entity_poly.entity_id
_entity_poly.type
_entity_poly.pdbx_seq_one_letter_code
_entity_poly.pdbx_strand_id
1 'polypeptide(L)'
;MIAATNPTIERITGKLSDQSLLFRYTIKLVLIVSFSELILYRLVSRLGVHLSKLAQEHEWIIPTFTALTQIGQWLLNVVAILLFLALSVAAVNRVASRGFTGLNRIVIPCVALLLLLTVGFLLVPPAFLGSAIYNIVALVALICLMVEYLSTHTEWSHRAMGITYLLGVGGWLYYQIVSTIYSFIGTVAAPPLVYEAHRGGEGLLVLSSILVMWAYGQGVSFRTRNQRQRRRAIWFWATSISVFTVMLFLDYLLHRYDAGMASNIRKAADGIGWIFQFGMGYTFFLPFAFYLTGLFCWSYTVIKLLNMGRLAGYGLGLMFIAGYALLYSNLTLMVVLGAMLLSMDRQRRDATESAPATNAPMVSRPDSLAGGHI
;
A
#
# COMPACT_ATOMS: atom_id res chain seq x y z
N MET A 1 -33.91 -41.30 4.89
CA MET A 1 -33.77 -40.27 3.84
C MET A 1 -32.96 -39.13 4.44
N ILE A 2 -31.63 -39.16 4.24
CA ILE A 2 -30.71 -38.20 4.85
C ILE A 2 -30.72 -36.96 3.96
N ALA A 3 -31.26 -35.86 4.48
CA ALA A 3 -31.27 -34.58 3.78
C ALA A 3 -29.82 -34.12 3.59
N ALA A 4 -29.35 -34.11 2.35
CA ALA A 4 -28.09 -33.52 1.97
C ALA A 4 -28.17 -32.00 2.21
N THR A 5 -27.55 -31.54 3.29
CA THR A 5 -27.22 -30.13 3.47
C THR A 5 -26.22 -29.74 2.37
N ASN A 6 -26.72 -29.07 1.33
CA ASN A 6 -25.88 -28.37 0.37
C ASN A 6 -24.97 -27.41 1.16
N PRO A 7 -23.63 -27.56 1.11
CA PRO A 7 -22.77 -26.52 1.62
C PRO A 7 -22.96 -25.33 0.69
N THR A 8 -23.72 -24.33 1.15
CA THR A 8 -23.64 -22.99 0.58
C THR A 8 -22.17 -22.63 0.54
N ILE A 9 -21.59 -22.63 -0.65
CA ILE A 9 -20.26 -22.10 -0.91
C ILE A 9 -20.32 -20.66 -0.44
N GLU A 10 -19.89 -20.43 0.80
CA GLU A 10 -19.87 -19.11 1.39
C GLU A 10 -19.06 -18.23 0.46
N ARG A 11 -19.76 -17.23 -0.05
CA ARG A 11 -19.27 -16.28 -1.01
C ARG A 11 -18.29 -15.39 -0.26
N ILE A 12 -17.06 -15.89 -0.03
CA ILE A 12 -15.97 -15.11 0.56
C ILE A 12 -15.60 -14.05 -0.47
N THR A 13 -16.37 -12.97 -0.45
CA THR A 13 -15.99 -11.74 -1.11
C THR A 13 -14.82 -11.20 -0.31
N GLY A 14 -13.75 -10.70 -0.93
CA GLY A 14 -12.59 -10.13 -0.21
C GLY A 14 -12.91 -8.86 0.63
N LYS A 15 -14.13 -8.74 1.16
CA LYS A 15 -14.60 -7.69 2.03
C LYS A 15 -14.16 -7.95 3.47
N LEU A 16 -13.83 -6.86 4.15
CA LEU A 16 -13.47 -6.89 5.56
C LEU A 16 -14.65 -7.25 6.49
N SER A 17 -15.90 -7.14 5.99
CA SER A 17 -17.11 -7.55 6.72
C SER A 17 -17.18 -9.05 6.96
N ASP A 18 -16.55 -9.83 6.09
CA ASP A 18 -16.67 -11.29 6.07
C ASP A 18 -15.61 -11.94 6.99
N GLN A 19 -14.85 -11.11 7.71
CA GLN A 19 -13.77 -11.50 8.61
C GLN A 19 -14.21 -11.38 10.07
N SER A 20 -13.47 -12.02 10.99
CA SER A 20 -13.75 -11.92 12.42
C SER A 20 -13.75 -10.46 12.89
N LEU A 21 -14.58 -10.16 13.90
CA LEU A 21 -14.71 -8.81 14.47
C LEU A 21 -13.34 -8.27 14.92
N LEU A 22 -12.55 -9.11 15.60
CA LEU A 22 -11.21 -8.75 16.07
C LEU A 22 -10.32 -8.35 14.90
N PHE A 23 -10.24 -9.16 13.83
CA PHE A 23 -9.45 -8.82 12.65
C PHE A 23 -9.91 -7.50 12.00
N ARG A 24 -11.22 -7.31 11.83
CA ARG A 24 -11.79 -6.10 11.23
C ARG A 24 -11.43 -4.83 11.99
N TYR A 25 -11.59 -4.84 13.31
CA TYR A 25 -11.30 -3.66 14.13
C TYR A 25 -9.80 -3.41 14.23
N THR A 26 -8.98 -4.46 14.38
CA THR A 26 -7.53 -4.32 14.43
C THR A 26 -6.98 -3.67 13.16
N ILE A 27 -7.35 -4.14 11.96
CA ILE A 27 -6.85 -3.57 10.70
C ILE A 27 -7.29 -2.10 10.51
N LYS A 28 -8.53 -1.77 10.87
CA LYS A 28 -9.02 -0.38 10.81
C LYS A 28 -8.25 0.53 11.76
N LEU A 29 -8.04 0.07 12.99
CA LEU A 29 -7.38 0.84 14.03
C LEU A 29 -5.89 1.05 13.67
N VAL A 30 -5.20 0.01 13.19
CA VAL A 30 -3.84 0.13 12.66
C VAL A 30 -3.77 1.18 11.56
N LEU A 31 -4.69 1.16 10.58
CA LEU A 31 -4.68 2.13 9.48
C LEU A 31 -4.86 3.57 10.00
N ILE A 32 -5.83 3.80 10.90
CA ILE A 32 -6.12 5.14 11.44
C ILE A 32 -4.96 5.67 12.27
N VAL A 33 -4.43 4.85 13.19
CA VAL A 33 -3.33 5.25 14.07
C VAL A 33 -2.05 5.46 13.26
N SER A 34 -1.76 4.59 12.28
CA SER A 34 -0.59 4.75 11.41
C SER A 34 -0.69 6.01 10.54
N PHE A 35 -1.87 6.33 10.02
CA PHE A 35 -2.08 7.56 9.28
C PHE A 35 -1.94 8.79 10.17
N SER A 36 -2.41 8.72 11.41
CA SER A 36 -2.27 9.80 12.38
C SER A 36 -0.81 10.01 12.80
N GLU A 37 -0.05 8.92 12.98
CA GLU A 37 1.40 8.97 13.21
C GLU A 37 2.14 9.60 12.04
N LEU A 38 1.82 9.21 10.82
CA LEU A 38 2.41 9.81 9.62
C LEU A 38 2.26 11.33 9.60
N ILE A 39 1.06 11.83 9.93
CA ILE A 39 0.77 13.27 9.97
C ILE A 39 1.48 13.92 11.17
N LEU A 40 1.18 13.46 12.39
CA LEU A 40 1.58 14.16 13.62
C LEU A 40 3.04 13.98 14.00
N TYR A 41 3.64 12.84 13.66
CA TYR A 41 5.05 12.62 13.90
C TYR A 41 5.87 13.06 12.69
N ARG A 42 5.73 12.40 11.54
CA ARG A 42 6.67 12.61 10.44
C ARG A 42 6.47 13.92 9.70
N LEU A 43 5.23 14.32 9.45
CA LEU A 43 4.95 15.56 8.71
C LEU A 43 5.14 16.81 9.58
N VAL A 44 4.50 16.83 10.76
CA VAL A 44 4.53 17.97 11.67
C VAL A 44 5.93 18.22 12.25
N SER A 45 6.69 17.17 12.59
CA SER A 45 8.06 17.34 13.10
C SER A 45 8.96 18.11 12.12
N ARG A 46 8.86 17.81 10.82
CA ARG A 46 9.66 18.53 9.82
C ARG A 46 9.12 19.92 9.49
N LEU A 47 7.81 20.10 9.48
CA LEU A 47 7.20 21.44 9.40
C LEU A 47 7.73 22.35 10.51
N GLY A 48 7.89 21.82 11.73
CA GLY A 48 8.46 22.55 12.86
C GLY A 48 9.88 23.08 12.61
N VAL A 49 10.75 22.30 11.95
CA VAL A 49 12.14 22.71 11.65
C VAL A 49 12.17 23.91 10.70
N HIS A 50 11.28 23.96 9.72
CA HIS A 50 11.22 25.05 8.74
C HIS A 50 10.45 26.29 9.24
N LEU A 51 9.59 26.11 10.25
CA LEU A 51 8.88 27.21 10.92
C LEU A 51 9.71 27.89 12.02
N SER A 52 10.97 27.48 12.21
CA SER A 52 11.89 28.06 13.20
C SER A 52 12.06 29.58 13.09
N LYS A 53 11.90 30.17 11.89
CA LYS A 53 11.91 31.64 11.70
C LYS A 53 10.61 32.31 12.15
N LEU A 54 9.46 31.71 11.85
CA LEU A 54 8.15 32.21 12.30
C LEU A 54 7.96 32.05 13.82
N ALA A 55 8.60 31.04 14.40
CA ALA A 55 8.65 30.80 15.83
C ALA A 55 9.39 31.91 16.61
N GLN A 56 10.27 32.68 15.96
CA GLN A 56 10.91 33.85 16.58
C GLN A 56 9.94 35.03 16.71
N GLU A 57 8.94 35.12 15.83
CA GLU A 57 7.91 36.16 15.86
C GLU A 57 6.70 35.76 16.72
N HIS A 58 6.46 34.45 16.91
CA HIS A 58 5.29 33.93 17.61
C HIS A 58 5.68 32.80 18.58
N GLU A 59 5.77 33.14 19.87
CA GLU A 59 6.21 32.23 20.94
C GLU A 59 5.36 30.95 21.08
N TRP A 60 4.09 30.98 20.68
CA TRP A 60 3.17 29.85 20.79
C TRP A 60 3.41 28.73 19.76
N ILE A 61 4.19 28.99 18.72
CA ILE A 61 4.46 28.00 17.66
C ILE A 61 5.29 26.83 18.20
N ILE A 62 6.36 27.12 18.94
CA ILE A 62 7.26 26.10 19.51
C ILE A 62 6.49 25.09 20.39
N PRO A 63 5.78 25.50 21.45
CA PRO A 63 5.09 24.55 22.33
C PRO A 63 4.01 23.74 21.59
N THR A 64 3.33 24.35 20.60
CA THR A 64 2.32 23.64 19.78
C THR A 64 2.97 22.52 18.96
N PHE A 65 4.05 22.80 18.24
CA PHE A 65 4.76 21.80 17.44
C PHE A 65 5.42 20.73 18.30
N THR A 66 5.97 21.09 19.47
CA THR A 66 6.49 20.13 20.44
C THR A 66 5.40 19.20 20.96
N ALA A 67 4.23 19.73 21.35
CA ALA A 67 3.11 18.91 21.83
C ALA A 67 2.60 17.95 20.75
N LEU A 68 2.40 18.45 19.51
CA LEU A 68 1.97 17.62 18.38
C LEU A 68 2.98 16.51 18.05
N THR A 69 4.27 16.83 18.07
CA THR A 69 5.34 15.85 17.80
C THR A 69 5.43 14.80 18.90
N GLN A 70 5.25 15.19 20.17
CA GLN A 70 5.17 14.24 21.30
C GLN A 70 3.97 13.29 21.14
N ILE A 71 2.78 13.81 20.81
CA ILE A 71 1.61 12.96 20.51
C ILE A 71 1.94 11.99 19.36
N GLY A 72 2.59 12.48 18.30
CA GLY A 72 3.08 11.66 17.20
C GLY A 72 4.02 10.54 17.65
N GLN A 73 4.95 10.83 18.55
CA GLN A 73 5.89 9.84 19.09
C GLN A 73 5.18 8.77 19.94
N TRP A 74 4.17 9.16 20.72
CA TRP A 74 3.31 8.20 21.41
C TRP A 74 2.56 7.30 20.42
N LEU A 75 2.03 7.88 19.35
CA LEU A 75 1.35 7.13 18.28
C LEU A 75 2.30 6.13 17.60
N LEU A 76 3.58 6.47 17.38
CA LEU A 76 4.57 5.54 16.83
C LEU A 76 4.67 4.25 17.65
N ASN A 77 4.70 4.35 18.98
CA ASN A 77 4.74 3.19 19.87
C ASN A 77 3.44 2.39 19.80
N VAL A 78 2.29 3.08 19.77
CA VAL A 78 0.97 2.45 19.62
C VAL A 78 0.87 1.71 18.28
N VAL A 79 1.35 2.30 17.18
CA VAL A 79 1.41 1.67 15.86
C VAL A 79 2.24 0.40 15.90
N ALA A 80 3.40 0.39 16.57
CA ALA A 80 4.23 -0.80 16.70
C ALA A 80 3.49 -1.96 17.41
N ILE A 81 2.82 -1.68 18.53
CA ILE A 81 2.01 -2.67 19.27
C ILE A 81 0.86 -3.19 18.41
N LEU A 82 0.17 -2.28 17.72
CA LEU A 82 -0.96 -2.64 16.87
C LEU A 82 -0.53 -3.44 15.65
N LEU A 83 0.62 -3.15 15.05
CA LEU A 83 1.17 -3.94 13.95
C LEU A 83 1.53 -5.34 14.38
N PHE A 84 2.10 -5.49 15.59
CA PHE A 84 2.36 -6.79 16.19
C PHE A 84 1.07 -7.60 16.30
N LEU A 85 0.04 -7.02 16.94
CA LEU A 85 -1.28 -7.64 17.07
C LEU A 85 -1.90 -7.96 15.70
N ALA A 86 -1.85 -7.01 14.76
CA ALA A 86 -2.44 -7.15 13.44
C ALA A 86 -1.81 -8.27 12.63
N LEU A 87 -0.49 -8.39 12.65
CA LEU A 87 0.22 -9.48 11.98
C LEU A 87 -0.07 -10.83 12.62
N SER A 88 -0.10 -10.92 13.95
CA SER A 88 -0.49 -12.16 14.64
C SER A 88 -1.91 -12.59 14.27
N VAL A 89 -2.87 -11.67 14.33
CA VAL A 89 -4.26 -11.95 13.99
C VAL A 89 -4.41 -12.28 12.51
N ALA A 90 -3.70 -11.57 11.62
CA ALA A 90 -3.71 -11.85 10.19
C ALA A 90 -3.11 -13.23 9.87
N ALA A 91 -2.01 -13.61 10.52
CA ALA A 91 -1.40 -14.92 10.38
C ALA A 91 -2.33 -16.04 10.87
N VAL A 92 -2.96 -15.88 12.04
CA VAL A 92 -3.93 -16.84 12.57
C VAL A 92 -5.13 -16.98 11.64
N ASN A 93 -5.72 -15.85 11.21
CA ASN A 93 -6.86 -15.84 10.31
C ASN A 93 -6.53 -16.48 8.96
N ARG A 94 -5.31 -16.25 8.46
CA ARG A 94 -4.81 -16.86 7.24
C ARG A 94 -4.63 -18.38 7.37
N VAL A 95 -4.09 -18.86 8.49
CA VAL A 95 -3.96 -20.30 8.77
C VAL A 95 -5.34 -20.94 8.93
N ALA A 96 -6.26 -20.29 9.63
CA ALA A 96 -7.63 -20.80 9.83
C ALA A 96 -8.40 -20.90 8.50
N SER A 97 -8.24 -19.93 7.60
CA SER A 97 -8.97 -19.90 6.32
C SER A 97 -8.35 -20.73 5.20
N ARG A 98 -7.02 -20.86 5.15
CA ARG A 98 -6.31 -21.51 4.03
C ARG A 98 -5.51 -22.75 4.43
N GLY A 99 -5.35 -23.01 5.73
CA GLY A 99 -4.50 -24.07 6.25
C GLY A 99 -3.00 -23.80 6.08
N PHE A 100 -2.18 -24.72 6.58
CA PHE A 100 -0.72 -24.67 6.53
C PHE A 100 -0.16 -25.41 5.30
N THR A 101 -0.56 -24.96 4.11
CA THR A 101 -0.21 -25.61 2.83
C THR A 101 0.33 -24.59 1.82
N GLY A 102 1.07 -25.07 0.81
CA GLY A 102 1.68 -24.22 -0.22
C GLY A 102 2.62 -23.15 0.36
N LEU A 103 2.47 -21.91 -0.10
CA LEU A 103 3.30 -20.77 0.32
C LEU A 103 3.11 -20.39 1.80
N ASN A 104 2.00 -20.77 2.44
CA ASN A 104 1.80 -20.54 3.88
C ASN A 104 2.84 -21.25 4.75
N ARG A 105 3.43 -22.35 4.26
CA ARG A 105 4.51 -23.05 4.96
C ARG A 105 5.77 -22.21 5.11
N ILE A 106 5.94 -21.19 4.26
CA ILE A 106 7.08 -20.27 4.30
C ILE A 106 6.65 -18.93 4.92
N VAL A 107 5.53 -18.37 4.45
CA VAL A 107 5.03 -17.06 4.90
C VAL A 107 4.80 -17.02 6.41
N ILE A 108 4.15 -18.03 6.99
CA ILE A 108 3.80 -18.02 8.41
C ILE A 108 5.05 -18.10 9.31
N PRO A 109 6.01 -19.01 9.08
CA PRO A 109 7.29 -18.97 9.79
C PRO A 109 8.06 -17.67 9.59
N CYS A 110 8.10 -17.10 8.38
CA CYS A 110 8.78 -15.81 8.16
C CYS A 110 8.14 -14.68 8.98
N VAL A 111 6.81 -14.60 9.00
CA VAL A 111 6.09 -13.59 9.79
C VAL A 111 6.32 -13.81 11.29
N ALA A 112 6.25 -15.05 11.77
CA ALA A 112 6.57 -15.37 13.15
C ALA A 112 8.01 -14.98 13.53
N LEU A 113 8.97 -15.27 12.65
CA LEU A 113 10.37 -14.92 12.83
C LEU A 113 10.58 -13.39 12.85
N LEU A 114 9.92 -12.64 11.97
CA LEU A 114 9.96 -11.17 11.99
C LEU A 114 9.41 -10.60 13.30
N LEU A 115 8.30 -11.15 13.80
CA LEU A 115 7.74 -10.76 15.09
C LEU A 115 8.68 -11.09 16.25
N LEU A 116 9.28 -12.28 16.27
CA LEU A 116 10.26 -12.68 17.28
C LEU A 116 11.52 -11.81 17.25
N LEU A 117 12.06 -11.53 16.07
CA LEU A 117 13.20 -10.62 15.92
C LEU A 117 12.85 -9.21 16.41
N THR A 118 11.64 -8.73 16.12
CA THR A 118 11.18 -7.43 16.62
C THR A 118 11.15 -7.38 18.15
N VAL A 119 10.66 -8.44 18.80
CA VAL A 119 10.69 -8.55 20.28
C VAL A 119 12.13 -8.64 20.78
N GLY A 120 12.98 -9.42 20.13
CA GLY A 120 14.41 -9.51 20.46
C GLY A 120 15.11 -8.14 20.39
N PHE A 121 14.77 -7.34 19.38
CA PHE A 121 15.34 -6.00 19.20
C PHE A 121 14.89 -4.97 20.25
N LEU A 122 13.82 -5.25 21.01
CA LEU A 122 13.46 -4.44 22.18
C LEU A 122 14.42 -4.64 23.36
N LEU A 123 15.01 -5.83 23.47
CA LEU A 123 15.91 -6.19 24.57
C LEU A 123 17.38 -5.94 24.20
N VAL A 124 17.74 -6.22 22.95
CA VAL A 124 19.11 -6.10 22.45
C VAL A 124 19.08 -5.28 21.16
N PRO A 125 19.72 -4.11 21.11
CA PRO A 125 19.78 -3.31 19.90
C PRO A 125 20.27 -4.16 18.71
N PRO A 126 19.62 -4.06 17.53
CA PRO A 126 20.02 -4.86 16.39
C PRO A 126 21.44 -4.47 15.97
N ALA A 127 22.41 -5.35 16.22
CA ALA A 127 23.71 -5.28 15.57
C ALA A 127 23.54 -5.48 14.05
N PHE A 128 24.58 -5.15 13.27
CA PHE A 128 24.56 -5.24 11.79
C PHE A 128 23.98 -6.58 11.27
N LEU A 129 24.35 -7.70 11.89
CA LEU A 129 23.85 -9.03 11.53
C LEU A 129 22.33 -9.19 11.76
N GLY A 130 21.81 -8.68 12.87
CA GLY A 130 20.39 -8.75 13.20
C GLY A 130 19.53 -7.99 12.19
N SER A 131 19.96 -6.78 11.81
CA SER A 131 19.30 -5.98 10.78
C SER A 131 19.33 -6.66 9.40
N ALA A 132 20.47 -7.25 9.03
CA ALA A 132 20.60 -7.98 7.76
C ALA A 132 19.66 -9.20 7.71
N ILE A 133 19.63 -10.02 8.77
CA ILE A 133 18.72 -11.17 8.88
C ILE A 133 17.27 -10.71 8.79
N TYR A 134 16.91 -9.66 9.53
CA TYR A 134 15.55 -9.12 9.53
C TYR A 134 15.09 -8.71 8.12
N ASN A 135 15.93 -7.97 7.38
CA ASN A 135 15.62 -7.53 6.02
C ASN A 135 15.57 -8.69 5.02
N ILE A 136 16.42 -9.72 5.18
CA ILE A 136 16.36 -10.93 4.35
C ILE A 136 15.06 -11.70 4.58
N VAL A 137 14.66 -11.90 5.84
CA VAL A 137 13.40 -12.59 6.16
C VAL A 137 12.20 -11.79 5.64
N ALA A 138 12.23 -10.46 5.75
CA ALA A 138 11.20 -9.59 5.17
C ALA A 138 11.12 -9.73 3.65
N LEU A 139 12.27 -9.76 2.96
CA LEU A 139 12.34 -9.97 1.52
C LEU A 139 11.72 -11.30 1.11
N VAL A 140 12.07 -12.40 1.80
CA VAL A 140 11.51 -13.72 1.54
C VAL A 140 9.99 -13.73 1.75
N ALA A 141 9.51 -13.14 2.85
CA ALA A 141 8.07 -13.04 3.13
C ALA A 141 7.34 -12.27 2.03
N LEU A 142 7.89 -11.13 1.58
CA LEU A 142 7.30 -10.31 0.53
C LEU A 142 7.30 -11.01 -0.83
N ILE A 143 8.39 -11.69 -1.20
CA ILE A 143 8.44 -12.48 -2.43
C ILE A 143 7.35 -13.55 -2.40
N CYS A 144 7.22 -14.33 -1.32
CA CYS A 144 6.19 -15.35 -1.22
C CYS A 144 4.78 -14.77 -1.30
N LEU A 145 4.49 -13.69 -0.57
CA LEU A 145 3.18 -13.01 -0.60
C LEU A 145 2.86 -12.44 -1.99
N MET A 146 3.85 -11.87 -2.67
CA MET A 146 3.67 -11.31 -4.00
C MET A 146 3.54 -12.38 -5.07
N VAL A 147 4.28 -13.49 -4.99
CA VAL A 147 4.09 -14.64 -5.88
C VAL A 147 2.66 -15.19 -5.75
N GLU A 148 2.13 -15.24 -4.54
CA GLU A 148 0.74 -15.64 -4.32
C GLU A 148 -0.26 -14.62 -4.87
N TYR A 149 0.01 -13.33 -4.70
CA TYR A 149 -0.80 -12.28 -5.30
C TYR A 149 -0.82 -12.36 -6.84
N LEU A 150 0.34 -12.64 -7.46
CA LEU A 150 0.48 -12.80 -8.91
C LEU A 150 -0.16 -14.09 -9.44
N SER A 151 -0.16 -15.17 -8.65
CA SER A 151 -0.81 -16.42 -9.02
C SER A 151 -2.34 -16.33 -8.90
N THR A 152 -2.84 -15.52 -7.96
CA THR A 152 -4.27 -15.31 -7.74
C THR A 152 -4.89 -14.34 -8.75
N HIS A 153 -4.15 -13.32 -9.21
CA HIS A 153 -4.64 -12.34 -10.18
C HIS A 153 -4.11 -12.66 -11.59
N THR A 154 -5.02 -13.01 -12.51
CA THR A 154 -4.67 -13.33 -13.91
C THR A 154 -4.60 -12.09 -14.80
N GLU A 155 -5.28 -11.01 -14.43
CA GLU A 155 -5.28 -9.76 -15.20
C GLU A 155 -3.87 -9.12 -15.25
N TRP A 156 -3.49 -8.69 -16.45
CA TRP A 156 -2.16 -8.10 -16.69
C TRP A 156 -1.91 -6.83 -15.86
N SER A 157 -2.93 -6.01 -15.64
CA SER A 157 -2.85 -4.79 -14.82
C SER A 157 -2.44 -5.09 -13.37
N HIS A 158 -3.06 -6.10 -12.76
CA HIS A 158 -2.73 -6.56 -11.42
C HIS A 158 -1.33 -7.17 -11.36
N ARG A 159 -0.93 -7.93 -12.38
CA ARG A 159 0.41 -8.54 -12.45
C ARG A 159 1.51 -7.51 -12.62
N ALA A 160 1.33 -6.57 -13.55
CA ALA A 160 2.28 -5.48 -13.77
C ALA A 160 2.43 -4.62 -12.50
N MET A 161 1.32 -4.29 -11.82
CA MET A 161 1.34 -3.58 -10.54
C MET A 161 2.11 -4.35 -9.45
N GLY A 162 1.85 -5.66 -9.32
CA GLY A 162 2.52 -6.49 -8.31
C GLY A 162 4.02 -6.66 -8.57
N ILE A 163 4.42 -6.89 -9.83
CA ILE A 163 5.83 -7.04 -10.23
C ILE A 163 6.59 -5.72 -10.02
N THR A 164 6.04 -4.60 -10.50
CA THR A 164 6.66 -3.28 -10.33
C THR A 164 6.77 -2.89 -8.87
N TYR A 165 5.76 -3.22 -8.04
CA TYR A 165 5.83 -3.02 -6.60
C TYR A 165 6.94 -3.86 -5.95
N LEU A 166 6.99 -5.17 -6.26
CA LEU A 166 7.97 -6.09 -5.69
C LEU A 166 9.40 -5.69 -6.07
N LEU A 167 9.64 -5.33 -7.32
CA LEU A 167 10.95 -4.84 -7.76
C LEU A 167 11.30 -3.49 -7.13
N GLY A 168 10.30 -2.62 -6.96
CA GLY A 168 10.45 -1.34 -6.28
C GLY A 168 10.92 -1.48 -4.83
N VAL A 169 10.17 -2.22 -4.02
CA VAL A 169 10.54 -2.53 -2.63
C VAL A 169 11.82 -3.39 -2.57
N GLY A 170 12.01 -4.30 -3.53
CA GLY A 170 13.22 -5.10 -3.67
C GLY A 170 14.48 -4.26 -3.85
N GLY A 171 14.42 -3.19 -4.65
CA GLY A 171 15.53 -2.24 -4.80
C GLY A 171 15.91 -1.55 -3.49
N TRP A 172 14.93 -1.29 -2.61
CA TRP A 172 15.19 -0.77 -1.27
C TRP A 172 15.82 -1.80 -0.34
N LEU A 173 15.24 -2.99 -0.29
CA LEU A 173 15.74 -4.07 0.57
C LEU A 173 17.14 -4.47 0.13
N TYR A 174 17.42 -4.45 -1.18
CA TYR A 174 18.76 -4.61 -1.72
C TYR A 174 19.72 -3.54 -1.21
N TYR A 175 19.32 -2.26 -1.27
CA TYR A 175 20.12 -1.17 -0.71
C TYR A 175 20.47 -1.42 0.76
N GLN A 176 19.49 -1.77 1.60
CA GLN A 176 19.72 -1.97 3.03
C GLN A 176 20.52 -3.23 3.36
N ILE A 177 20.22 -4.35 2.71
CA ILE A 177 20.94 -5.61 2.93
C ILE A 177 22.41 -5.45 2.52
N VAL A 178 22.66 -4.96 1.30
CA VAL A 178 24.03 -4.86 0.78
C VAL A 178 24.83 -3.81 1.53
N SER A 179 24.26 -2.63 1.82
CA SER A 179 24.94 -1.62 2.64
C SER A 179 25.29 -2.14 4.03
N THR A 180 24.36 -2.86 4.68
CA THR A 180 24.62 -3.45 6.00
C THR A 180 25.72 -4.51 5.95
N ILE A 181 25.76 -5.35 4.91
CA ILE A 181 26.79 -6.36 4.71
C ILE A 181 28.16 -5.72 4.46
N TYR A 182 28.24 -4.69 3.62
CA TYR A 182 29.50 -3.98 3.34
C TYR A 182 30.05 -3.29 4.60
N SER A 183 29.17 -2.61 5.35
CA SER A 183 29.54 -2.05 6.65
C SER A 183 30.01 -3.11 7.64
N PHE A 184 29.38 -4.30 7.64
CA PHE A 184 29.78 -5.41 8.50
C PHE A 184 31.18 -5.98 8.14
N ILE A 185 31.50 -6.06 6.84
CA ILE A 185 32.81 -6.53 6.36
C ILE A 185 33.90 -5.44 6.54
N GLY A 186 33.52 -4.22 6.94
CA GLY A 186 34.44 -3.11 7.17
C GLY A 186 34.99 -2.51 5.88
N THR A 187 34.31 -2.70 4.75
CA THR A 187 34.75 -2.16 3.46
C THR A 187 34.40 -0.68 3.36
N VAL A 188 35.40 0.13 2.98
CA VAL A 188 35.22 1.58 2.72
C VAL A 188 34.69 1.82 1.29
N ALA A 189 34.79 0.81 0.43
CA ALA A 189 34.29 0.87 -0.94
C ALA A 189 32.75 0.92 -0.94
N ALA A 190 32.19 1.88 -1.67
CA ALA A 190 30.76 1.93 -1.88
C ALA A 190 30.30 0.66 -2.62
N PRO A 191 29.25 -0.03 -2.15
CA PRO A 191 28.78 -1.23 -2.82
C PRO A 191 28.30 -0.91 -4.25
N PRO A 192 28.69 -1.72 -5.25
CA PRO A 192 28.36 -1.47 -6.64
C PRO A 192 26.85 -1.56 -6.87
N LEU A 193 26.32 -0.71 -7.76
CA LEU A 193 24.92 -0.68 -8.19
C LEU A 193 23.87 -0.37 -7.11
N VAL A 194 24.25 -0.24 -5.85
CA VAL A 194 23.30 -0.03 -4.73
C VAL A 194 22.49 1.26 -4.87
N TYR A 195 23.13 2.37 -5.25
CA TYR A 195 22.42 3.64 -5.48
C TYR A 195 21.56 3.63 -6.74
N GLU A 196 22.00 2.93 -7.79
CA GLU A 196 21.26 2.83 -9.05
C GLU A 196 20.03 1.93 -8.89
N ALA A 197 20.16 0.80 -8.19
CA ALA A 197 19.06 -0.08 -7.84
C ALA A 197 18.04 0.62 -6.94
N HIS A 198 18.50 1.45 -6.00
CA HIS A 198 17.64 2.28 -5.16
C HIS A 198 16.85 3.31 -6.01
N ARG A 199 17.54 4.03 -6.90
CA ARG A 199 16.92 5.00 -7.85
C ARG A 199 15.90 4.33 -8.76
N GLY A 200 16.26 3.19 -9.36
CA GLY A 200 15.37 2.41 -10.22
C GLY A 200 14.17 1.86 -9.45
N GLY A 201 14.38 1.40 -8.22
CA GLY A 201 13.33 0.92 -7.33
C GLY A 201 12.30 2.00 -7.00
N GLU A 202 12.74 3.23 -6.73
CA GLU A 202 11.85 4.36 -6.53
C GLU A 202 10.99 4.64 -7.77
N GLY A 203 11.60 4.65 -8.96
CA GLY A 203 10.85 4.83 -10.21
C GLY A 203 9.82 3.71 -10.46
N LEU A 204 10.14 2.47 -10.11
CA LEU A 204 9.22 1.34 -10.19
C LEU A 204 8.07 1.44 -9.19
N LEU A 205 8.27 2.05 -8.01
CA LEU A 205 7.18 2.32 -7.07
C LEU A 205 6.25 3.42 -7.57
N VAL A 206 6.79 4.48 -8.17
CA VAL A 206 5.98 5.51 -8.82
C VAL A 206 5.17 4.90 -9.96
N LEU A 207 5.78 4.06 -10.79
CA LEU A 207 5.07 3.33 -11.84
C LEU A 207 3.99 2.42 -11.26
N SER A 208 4.32 1.65 -10.20
CA SER A 208 3.36 0.79 -9.51
C SER A 208 2.17 1.60 -9.03
N SER A 209 2.39 2.81 -8.50
CA SER A 209 1.32 3.66 -8.00
C SER A 209 0.32 4.13 -9.06
N ILE A 210 0.80 4.34 -10.29
CA ILE A 210 -0.04 4.60 -11.45
C ILE A 210 -0.78 3.32 -11.87
N LEU A 211 -0.09 2.17 -11.85
CA LEU A 211 -0.68 0.88 -12.21
C LEU A 211 -1.74 0.40 -11.20
N VAL A 212 -1.67 0.78 -9.93
CA VAL A 212 -2.71 0.53 -8.92
C VAL A 212 -4.06 1.06 -9.38
N MET A 213 -4.08 2.27 -9.95
CA MET A 213 -5.29 2.86 -10.53
C MET A 213 -5.80 2.04 -11.72
N TRP A 214 -4.92 1.41 -12.50
CA TRP A 214 -5.38 0.53 -13.58
C TRP A 214 -5.94 -0.79 -13.03
N ALA A 215 -5.22 -1.44 -12.11
CA ALA A 215 -5.60 -2.70 -11.49
C ALA A 215 -6.94 -2.60 -10.74
N TYR A 216 -7.04 -1.67 -9.79
CA TYR A 216 -8.20 -1.58 -8.89
C TYR A 216 -9.15 -0.43 -9.24
N GLY A 217 -8.73 0.50 -10.09
CA GLY A 217 -9.53 1.67 -10.42
C GLY A 217 -10.71 1.36 -11.34
N GLN A 218 -10.73 0.25 -12.11
CA GLN A 218 -11.81 -0.33 -12.97
C GLN A 218 -12.86 0.63 -13.61
N GLY A 219 -12.56 1.92 -13.66
CA GLY A 219 -13.45 2.99 -14.05
C GLY A 219 -12.70 4.23 -14.50
N VAL A 220 -11.40 4.06 -14.79
CA VAL A 220 -10.51 5.09 -15.34
C VAL A 220 -9.91 4.66 -16.68
N SER A 221 -10.20 3.45 -17.15
CA SER A 221 -9.82 3.05 -18.51
C SER A 221 -10.67 3.84 -19.52
N PHE A 222 -9.98 4.60 -20.39
CA PHE A 222 -10.56 5.28 -21.55
C PHE A 222 -11.31 4.32 -22.49
N ARG A 223 -11.03 3.01 -22.36
CA ARG A 223 -11.58 1.92 -23.16
C ARG A 223 -12.77 1.21 -22.48
N THR A 224 -13.34 1.75 -21.41
CA THR A 224 -14.56 1.18 -20.81
C THR A 224 -15.82 1.55 -21.60
N ARG A 225 -16.72 0.59 -21.82
CA ARG A 225 -18.03 0.80 -22.50
C ARG A 225 -19.02 1.58 -21.61
N ASN A 226 -18.74 1.70 -20.31
CA ASN A 226 -19.61 2.34 -19.33
C ASN A 226 -19.40 3.87 -19.30
N GLN A 227 -20.40 4.63 -19.76
CA GLN A 227 -20.34 6.09 -19.84
C GLN A 227 -20.10 6.79 -18.49
N ARG A 228 -20.65 6.26 -17.38
CA ARG A 228 -20.47 6.86 -16.05
C ARG A 228 -19.03 6.73 -15.55
N GLN A 229 -18.41 5.58 -15.83
CA GLN A 229 -17.01 5.34 -15.50
C GLN A 229 -16.10 6.22 -16.37
N ARG A 230 -16.31 6.25 -17.68
CA ARG A 230 -15.57 7.13 -18.60
C ARG A 230 -15.65 8.61 -18.19
N ARG A 231 -16.84 9.09 -17.80
CA ARG A 231 -17.02 10.48 -17.35
C ARG A 231 -16.23 10.78 -16.07
N ARG A 232 -16.20 9.85 -15.09
CA ARG A 232 -15.38 10.01 -13.87
C ARG A 232 -13.89 10.01 -14.17
N ALA A 233 -13.44 9.17 -15.11
CA ALA A 233 -12.07 9.14 -15.59
C ALA A 233 -11.65 10.48 -16.21
N ILE A 234 -12.48 11.00 -17.11
CA ILE A 234 -12.25 12.27 -17.79
C ILE A 234 -12.21 13.40 -16.77
N TRP A 235 -13.15 13.45 -15.83
CA TRP A 235 -13.13 14.47 -14.78
C TRP A 235 -11.87 14.39 -13.93
N PHE A 236 -11.46 13.20 -13.49
CA PHE A 236 -10.23 13.02 -12.71
C PHE A 236 -9.00 13.54 -13.48
N TRP A 237 -8.81 13.10 -14.72
CA TRP A 237 -7.69 13.55 -15.55
C TRP A 237 -7.77 15.05 -15.88
N ALA A 238 -8.95 15.57 -16.21
CA ALA A 238 -9.16 16.99 -16.47
C ALA A 238 -8.84 17.83 -15.24
N THR A 239 -9.29 17.41 -14.04
CA THR A 239 -8.95 18.10 -12.80
C THR A 239 -7.46 18.03 -12.51
N SER A 240 -6.82 16.88 -12.66
CA SER A 240 -5.39 16.72 -12.40
C SER A 240 -4.53 17.55 -13.36
N ILE A 241 -4.83 17.51 -14.66
CA ILE A 241 -4.14 18.32 -15.68
C ILE A 241 -4.40 19.80 -15.42
N SER A 242 -5.65 20.20 -15.17
CA SER A 242 -5.98 21.59 -14.89
C SER A 242 -5.25 22.12 -13.66
N VAL A 243 -5.23 21.37 -12.55
CA VAL A 243 -4.50 21.76 -11.33
C VAL A 243 -3.01 21.88 -11.61
N PHE A 244 -2.43 20.93 -12.34
CA PHE A 244 -1.01 20.96 -12.71
C PHE A 244 -0.66 22.16 -13.60
N THR A 245 -1.45 22.42 -14.65
CA THR A 245 -1.25 23.56 -15.55
C THR A 245 -1.44 24.90 -14.81
N VAL A 246 -2.43 24.99 -13.93
CA VAL A 246 -2.63 26.18 -13.08
C VAL A 246 -1.42 26.39 -12.17
N MET A 247 -0.88 25.35 -11.53
CA MET A 247 0.33 25.46 -10.71
C MET A 247 1.54 25.92 -11.53
N LEU A 248 1.75 25.39 -12.75
CA LEU A 248 2.83 25.84 -13.63
C LEU A 248 2.67 27.31 -14.05
N PHE A 249 1.46 27.71 -14.40
CA PHE A 249 1.18 29.08 -14.82
C PHE A 249 1.31 30.06 -13.66
N LEU A 250 0.84 29.65 -12.47
CA LEU A 250 1.00 30.38 -11.22
C LEU A 250 2.50 30.60 -10.94
N ASP A 251 3.32 29.55 -11.03
CA ASP A 251 4.78 29.63 -10.84
C ASP A 251 5.46 30.55 -11.87
N TYR A 252 5.07 30.47 -13.14
CA TYR A 252 5.58 31.34 -14.20
C TYR A 252 5.23 32.82 -13.97
N LEU A 253 3.97 33.11 -13.63
CA LEU A 253 3.51 34.47 -13.35
C LEU A 253 4.16 35.05 -12.09
N LEU A 254 4.25 34.26 -11.02
CA LEU A 254 4.93 34.68 -9.79
C LEU A 254 6.40 34.98 -10.05
N HIS A 255 7.08 34.14 -10.83
CA HIS A 255 8.49 34.39 -11.16
C HIS A 255 8.68 35.70 -11.93
N ARG A 256 7.72 36.07 -12.78
CA ARG A 256 7.74 37.31 -13.56
C ARG A 256 7.34 38.55 -12.75
N TYR A 257 6.46 38.40 -11.75
CA TYR A 257 5.98 39.50 -10.91
C TYR A 257 6.96 39.81 -9.76
N ASP A 258 7.39 38.78 -9.03
CA ASP A 258 8.37 38.88 -7.96
C ASP A 258 9.11 37.53 -7.79
N ALA A 259 10.37 37.51 -8.25
CA ALA A 259 11.23 36.35 -8.15
C ALA A 259 11.46 35.89 -6.68
N GLY A 260 11.41 36.81 -5.71
CA GLY A 260 11.54 36.51 -4.29
C GLY A 260 10.33 35.76 -3.75
N MET A 261 9.12 36.26 -4.03
CA MET A 261 7.87 35.59 -3.67
C MET A 261 7.74 34.21 -4.34
N ALA A 262 8.12 34.08 -5.62
CA ALA A 262 8.16 32.81 -6.32
C ALA A 262 9.11 31.80 -5.64
N SER A 263 10.31 32.24 -5.24
CA SER A 263 11.26 31.40 -4.50
C SER A 263 10.69 30.92 -3.17
N ASN A 264 9.99 31.79 -2.44
CA ASN A 264 9.38 31.45 -1.16
C ASN A 264 8.21 30.46 -1.33
N ILE A 265 7.38 30.62 -2.37
CA ILE A 265 6.30 29.68 -2.68
C ILE A 265 6.86 28.33 -3.13
N ARG A 266 7.94 28.29 -3.92
CA ARG A 266 8.63 27.04 -4.26
C ARG A 266 9.17 26.33 -3.02
N LYS A 267 9.78 27.08 -2.09
CA LYS A 267 10.21 26.52 -0.79
C LYS A 267 9.05 26.04 0.08
N ALA A 268 7.87 26.68 0.00
CA ALA A 268 6.67 26.18 0.66
C ALA A 268 6.14 24.90 -0.03
N ALA A 269 6.27 24.80 -1.35
CA ALA A 269 5.94 23.61 -2.13
C ALA A 269 6.89 22.43 -1.86
N ASP A 270 8.12 22.66 -1.39
CA ASP A 270 8.98 21.60 -0.84
C ASP A 270 8.30 20.84 0.31
N GLY A 271 7.37 21.49 1.03
CA GLY A 271 6.53 20.86 2.06
C GLY A 271 5.60 19.77 1.50
N ILE A 272 5.11 19.93 0.27
CA ILE A 272 4.39 18.86 -0.46
C ILE A 272 5.36 17.70 -0.72
N GLY A 273 6.62 18.04 -1.01
CA GLY A 273 7.70 17.07 -1.17
C GLY A 273 7.86 16.13 0.05
N TRP A 274 7.62 16.63 1.26
CA TRP A 274 7.74 15.81 2.47
C TRP A 274 6.65 14.75 2.61
N ILE A 275 5.46 14.98 2.04
CA ILE A 275 4.42 13.94 1.98
C ILE A 275 4.94 12.72 1.22
N PHE A 276 5.69 12.94 0.14
CA PHE A 276 6.31 11.86 -0.62
C PHE A 276 7.50 11.24 0.09
N GLN A 277 8.33 12.05 0.76
CA GLN A 277 9.50 11.54 1.46
C GLN A 277 9.16 10.75 2.73
N PHE A 278 8.07 11.07 3.44
CA PHE A 278 7.69 10.35 4.67
C PHE A 278 6.49 9.44 4.54
N GLY A 279 5.56 9.80 3.65
CA GLY A 279 4.50 8.90 3.23
C GLY A 279 5.11 7.83 2.36
N MET A 280 5.50 8.16 1.13
CA MET A 280 6.01 7.17 0.18
C MET A 280 7.52 6.90 0.26
N GLY A 281 8.28 7.51 1.17
CA GLY A 281 9.72 7.27 1.31
C GLY A 281 10.61 7.78 0.15
N TYR A 282 10.07 8.59 -0.76
CA TYR A 282 10.75 8.98 -2.00
C TYR A 282 11.86 10.01 -1.79
N THR A 283 12.89 9.90 -2.60
CA THR A 283 14.08 10.77 -2.57
C THR A 283 14.15 11.73 -3.76
N PHE A 284 13.13 11.73 -4.63
CA PHE A 284 12.91 12.69 -5.72
C PHE A 284 13.91 12.60 -6.88
N PHE A 285 14.21 11.39 -7.34
CA PHE A 285 15.03 11.18 -8.54
C PHE A 285 14.29 11.48 -9.86
N LEU A 286 12.96 11.42 -9.87
CA LEU A 286 12.13 11.73 -11.03
C LEU A 286 11.63 13.19 -11.01
N PRO A 287 11.13 13.73 -12.14
CA PRO A 287 10.40 14.99 -12.11
C PRO A 287 9.20 14.94 -11.15
N PHE A 288 9.02 15.99 -10.34
CA PHE A 288 7.98 16.11 -9.33
C PHE A 288 6.56 15.73 -9.82
N ALA A 289 6.26 16.05 -11.08
CA ALA A 289 4.97 15.72 -11.71
C ALA A 289 4.63 14.22 -11.70
N PHE A 290 5.62 13.34 -11.85
CA PHE A 290 5.39 11.89 -11.82
C PHE A 290 5.00 11.41 -10.43
N TYR A 291 5.65 11.94 -9.39
CA TYR A 291 5.29 11.67 -8.01
C TYR A 291 3.88 12.13 -7.72
N LEU A 292 3.55 13.37 -8.07
CA LEU A 292 2.21 13.93 -7.88
C LEU A 292 1.13 13.09 -8.57
N THR A 293 1.39 12.66 -9.80
CA THR A 293 0.50 11.76 -10.54
C THR A 293 0.34 10.42 -9.83
N GLY A 294 1.44 9.83 -9.37
CA GLY A 294 1.45 8.58 -8.61
C GLY A 294 0.65 8.67 -7.31
N LEU A 295 0.83 9.75 -6.53
CA LEU A 295 0.08 10.00 -5.30
C LEU A 295 -1.41 10.11 -5.57
N PHE A 296 -1.83 10.92 -6.53
CA PHE A 296 -3.26 11.06 -6.84
C PHE A 296 -3.87 9.73 -7.30
N CYS A 297 -3.16 8.97 -8.13
CA CYS A 297 -3.57 7.65 -8.57
C CYS A 297 -3.72 6.66 -7.40
N TRP A 298 -2.76 6.65 -6.49
CA TRP A 298 -2.78 5.80 -5.31
C TRP A 298 -3.89 6.19 -4.34
N SER A 299 -3.92 7.47 -3.92
CA SER A 299 -4.86 7.98 -2.91
C SER A 299 -6.31 7.78 -3.35
N TYR A 300 -6.65 8.09 -4.60
CA TYR A 300 -7.99 7.83 -5.12
C TYR A 300 -8.35 6.35 -5.03
N THR A 301 -7.43 5.46 -5.39
CA THR A 301 -7.68 4.02 -5.41
C THR A 301 -7.85 3.47 -4.00
N VAL A 302 -7.01 3.89 -3.05
CA VAL A 302 -7.13 3.53 -1.64
C VAL A 302 -8.47 4.00 -1.07
N ILE A 303 -8.82 5.28 -1.23
CA ILE A 303 -10.08 5.85 -0.72
C ILE A 303 -11.28 5.09 -1.31
N LYS A 304 -11.25 4.82 -2.62
CA LYS A 304 -12.30 4.05 -3.29
C LYS A 304 -12.42 2.63 -2.70
N LEU A 305 -11.32 1.92 -2.50
CA LEU A 305 -11.33 0.56 -1.97
C LEU A 305 -11.75 0.51 -0.49
N LEU A 306 -11.34 1.50 0.31
CA LEU A 306 -11.76 1.67 1.70
C LEU A 306 -13.27 1.92 1.79
N ASN A 307 -13.82 2.79 0.94
CA ASN A 307 -15.25 3.05 0.84
C ASN A 307 -16.05 1.80 0.41
N MET A 308 -15.43 0.93 -0.40
CA MET A 308 -16.01 -0.37 -0.77
C MET A 308 -15.85 -1.44 0.31
N GLY A 309 -15.07 -1.17 1.37
CA GLY A 309 -14.78 -2.11 2.45
C GLY A 309 -13.88 -3.29 2.03
N ARG A 310 -13.10 -3.17 0.95
CA ARG A 310 -12.23 -4.24 0.44
C ARG A 310 -10.90 -4.31 1.19
N LEU A 311 -10.42 -5.53 1.42
CA LEU A 311 -9.13 -5.81 2.06
C LEU A 311 -7.95 -5.13 1.34
N ALA A 312 -7.96 -5.13 0.01
CA ALA A 312 -6.91 -4.47 -0.78
C ALA A 312 -6.75 -2.98 -0.47
N GLY A 313 -7.83 -2.28 -0.10
CA GLY A 313 -7.77 -0.86 0.26
C GLY A 313 -6.95 -0.62 1.53
N TYR A 314 -7.14 -1.46 2.54
CA TYR A 314 -6.36 -1.42 3.78
C TYR A 314 -4.90 -1.82 3.52
N GLY A 315 -4.67 -2.85 2.70
CA GLY A 315 -3.31 -3.28 2.34
C GLY A 315 -2.51 -2.19 1.63
N LEU A 316 -3.08 -1.59 0.58
CA LEU A 316 -2.47 -0.49 -0.16
C LEU A 316 -2.32 0.78 0.71
N GLY A 317 -3.26 1.05 1.61
CA GLY A 317 -3.14 2.14 2.57
C GLY A 317 -1.92 1.97 3.48
N LEU A 318 -1.73 0.78 4.06
CA LEU A 318 -0.59 0.48 4.93
C LEU A 318 0.74 0.51 4.17
N MET A 319 0.79 -0.06 2.97
CA MET A 319 1.98 -0.03 2.12
C MET A 319 2.40 1.40 1.75
N PHE A 320 1.43 2.32 1.62
CA PHE A 320 1.69 3.73 1.41
C PHE A 320 2.18 4.44 2.66
N ILE A 321 1.59 4.19 3.83
CA ILE A 321 2.00 4.85 5.09
C ILE A 321 3.39 4.39 5.53
N ALA A 322 3.73 3.13 5.26
CA ALA A 322 5.07 2.62 5.46
C ALA A 322 6.08 3.28 4.51
N GLY A 323 5.64 3.52 3.28
CA GLY A 323 6.44 4.11 2.23
C GLY A 323 7.59 3.24 1.76
N TYR A 324 8.50 3.90 1.06
CA TYR A 324 9.81 3.41 0.68
C TYR A 324 10.82 3.57 1.83
N ALA A 325 10.46 4.22 2.93
CA ALA A 325 11.33 4.41 4.08
C ALA A 325 11.18 3.24 5.07
N LEU A 326 11.60 2.03 4.68
CA LEU A 326 11.59 0.85 5.55
C LEU A 326 12.67 0.90 6.67
N LEU A 327 13.14 2.11 7.02
CA LEU A 327 14.25 2.39 7.94
C LEU A 327 14.02 1.84 9.35
N TYR A 328 12.76 1.70 9.74
CA TYR A 328 12.35 1.16 11.03
C TYR A 328 11.66 -0.19 10.87
N SER A 329 11.92 -1.10 11.81
CA SER A 329 11.36 -2.46 11.82
C SER A 329 9.84 -2.47 11.69
N ASN A 330 9.14 -1.54 12.35
CA ASN A 330 7.69 -1.38 12.28
C ASN A 330 7.18 -1.04 10.86
N LEU A 331 7.91 -0.27 10.06
CA LEU A 331 7.51 0.05 8.68
C LEU A 331 7.62 -1.16 7.77
N THR A 332 8.64 -1.99 7.98
CA THR A 332 8.77 -3.27 7.28
C THR A 332 7.62 -4.21 7.62
N LEU A 333 7.23 -4.29 8.89
CA LEU A 333 6.05 -5.07 9.31
C LEU A 333 4.76 -4.53 8.67
N MET A 334 4.62 -3.22 8.51
CA MET A 334 3.47 -2.60 7.88
C MET A 334 3.36 -2.95 6.38
N VAL A 335 4.49 -2.98 5.65
CA VAL A 335 4.51 -3.45 4.25
C VAL A 335 4.19 -4.94 4.14
N VAL A 336 4.74 -5.78 5.03
CA VAL A 336 4.44 -7.22 5.08
C VAL A 336 2.96 -7.45 5.38
N LEU A 337 2.39 -6.73 6.34
CA LEU A 337 0.95 -6.79 6.64
C LEU A 337 0.13 -6.36 5.43
N GLY A 338 0.50 -5.27 4.77
CA GLY A 338 -0.22 -4.78 3.59
C GLY A 338 -0.19 -5.77 2.43
N ALA A 339 0.96 -6.38 2.15
CA ALA A 339 1.09 -7.45 1.17
C ALA A 339 0.28 -8.70 1.55
N MET A 340 0.22 -9.03 2.84
CA MET A 340 -0.61 -10.13 3.34
C MET A 340 -2.09 -9.86 3.09
N LEU A 341 -2.57 -8.65 3.38
CA LEU A 341 -3.95 -8.24 3.12
C LEU A 341 -4.29 -8.26 1.62
N LEU A 342 -3.36 -7.83 0.76
CA LEU A 342 -3.52 -7.91 -0.70
C LEU A 342 -3.65 -9.36 -1.19
N SER A 343 -2.83 -10.29 -0.68
CA SER A 343 -2.94 -11.71 -1.03
C SER A 343 -4.22 -12.37 -0.49
N MET A 344 -4.84 -11.75 0.52
CA MET A 344 -6.13 -12.16 1.08
C MET A 344 -7.33 -11.60 0.30
N ASP A 345 -7.16 -10.49 -0.41
CA ASP A 345 -8.16 -9.90 -1.28
C ASP A 345 -8.36 -10.77 -2.53
N ARG A 346 -9.41 -11.59 -2.53
CA ARG A 346 -9.82 -12.32 -3.73
C ARG A 346 -10.67 -11.42 -4.62
N GLN A 347 -10.26 -11.28 -5.88
CA GLN A 347 -11.18 -10.86 -6.94
C GLN A 347 -12.34 -11.86 -7.02
N ARG A 348 -13.54 -11.32 -7.18
CA ARG A 348 -14.76 -12.06 -7.51
C ARG A 348 -14.43 -12.97 -8.70
N ARG A 349 -14.33 -14.29 -8.48
CA ARG A 349 -14.64 -15.22 -9.57
C ARG A 349 -16.09 -14.94 -9.88
N ASP A 350 -16.35 -14.23 -10.97
CA ASP A 350 -17.68 -14.25 -11.56
C ASP A 350 -18.04 -15.74 -11.69
N ALA A 351 -19.22 -16.09 -11.21
CA ALA A 351 -19.71 -17.45 -11.09
C ALA A 351 -20.04 -18.07 -12.47
N THR A 352 -19.25 -17.75 -13.50
CA THR A 352 -19.45 -18.13 -14.90
C THR A 352 -18.45 -19.16 -15.41
N GLU A 353 -17.45 -19.57 -14.63
CA GLU A 353 -16.49 -20.62 -15.05
C GLU A 353 -16.41 -21.82 -14.09
N SER A 354 -17.46 -22.04 -13.28
CA SER A 354 -17.53 -23.20 -12.39
C SER A 354 -18.87 -23.91 -12.50
N ALA A 355 -19.20 -24.30 -13.73
CA ALA A 355 -19.95 -25.51 -13.99
C ALA A 355 -19.50 -26.02 -15.37
N PRO A 356 -18.75 -27.13 -15.48
CA PRO A 356 -18.88 -27.92 -16.69
C PRO A 356 -20.36 -28.33 -16.72
N ALA A 357 -21.12 -27.79 -17.67
CA ALA A 357 -22.44 -28.30 -17.98
C ALA A 357 -22.24 -29.72 -18.50
N THR A 358 -22.20 -30.68 -17.58
CA THR A 358 -22.19 -32.09 -17.89
C THR A 358 -23.47 -32.36 -18.66
N ASN A 359 -23.30 -32.72 -19.94
CA ASN A 359 -24.35 -33.17 -20.83
C ASN A 359 -25.28 -34.15 -20.10
N ALA A 360 -26.58 -33.83 -20.06
CA ALA A 360 -27.64 -34.80 -19.83
C ALA A 360 -28.64 -34.67 -21.00
N PRO A 361 -29.06 -35.78 -21.64
CA PRO A 361 -29.81 -35.74 -22.89
C PRO A 361 -31.33 -35.51 -22.69
N MET A 362 -31.91 -34.89 -23.71
CA MET A 362 -33.32 -34.85 -24.17
C MET A 362 -34.44 -35.27 -23.23
N VAL A 363 -35.42 -34.37 -23.05
CA VAL A 363 -36.84 -34.70 -23.34
C VAL A 363 -37.48 -33.49 -24.04
N SER A 364 -37.71 -33.64 -25.34
CA SER A 364 -38.63 -32.83 -26.13
C SER A 364 -40.05 -32.95 -25.57
N ARG A 365 -40.73 -31.82 -25.37
CA ARG A 365 -42.18 -31.80 -25.10
C ARG A 365 -42.87 -31.17 -26.32
N PRO A 366 -43.91 -31.82 -26.88
CA PRO A 366 -44.45 -31.47 -28.19
C PRO A 366 -45.38 -30.27 -28.13
N ASP A 367 -45.53 -29.63 -29.29
CA ASP A 367 -46.57 -28.65 -29.61
C ASP A 367 -47.98 -29.21 -29.30
N SER A 368 -48.85 -28.37 -28.73
CA SER A 368 -50.29 -28.57 -28.72
C SER A 368 -50.98 -27.22 -28.91
N LEU A 369 -51.55 -27.04 -30.10
CA LEU A 369 -52.49 -25.98 -30.45
C LEU A 369 -53.85 -26.19 -29.78
N ALA A 370 -54.56 -25.07 -29.61
CA ALA A 370 -56.02 -24.89 -29.49
C ALA A 370 -56.71 -25.09 -28.11
N GLY A 371 -57.31 -23.98 -27.64
CA GLY A 371 -58.71 -23.95 -27.20
C GLY A 371 -58.98 -23.76 -25.70
N GLY A 372 -59.49 -22.58 -25.31
CA GLY A 372 -60.38 -22.46 -24.14
C GLY A 372 -60.35 -21.14 -23.37
N HIS A 373 -61.46 -20.38 -23.49
CA HIS A 373 -62.07 -19.44 -22.52
C HIS A 373 -61.43 -18.05 -22.33
N ILE A 374 -62.14 -16.91 -22.36
CA ILE A 374 -63.56 -16.49 -22.42
C ILE A 374 -63.61 -15.19 -23.24
#